data_AF-A0A2G5B0K0-F1
#
_entry.id   AF-A0A2G5B0K0-F1
#
_cell.length_a   1.000
_cell.length_b   1.000
_cell.length_c   1.000
_cell.angle_alpha   90.00
_cell.angle_beta   90.00
_cell.angle_gamma   90.00
#
_symmetry.space_group_name_H-M   'P 1'
#
loop_
_entity.id
_entity.type
_entity.pdbx_description
1 polymer ?
#
loop_
_entity_poly.entity_id
_entity_poly.type
_entity_poly.pdbx_seq_one_letter_code
_entity_poly.pdbx_strand_id
1 'polypeptide(L)'
;MPNRKDIDLGANIIVNATLNAVLLRIANLKINDGDDVKEKIVNDINDYKELEVKVTNIGPQKKSKKKDPSAPKRTIKPENQCTGKRKDGSDCNGPMCSKDLKLCWGHMNKDQREEYSKMKNNSSNPSTSRYKVKK
;
A
#
# COMPACT_ATOMS: atom_id res chain seq x y z
N MET A 1 -14.53 15.89 -25.06
CA MET A 1 -14.96 15.35 -23.74
C MET A 1 -13.90 15.76 -22.71
N PRO A 2 -14.30 16.27 -21.54
CA PRO A 2 -13.34 16.66 -20.50
C PRO A 2 -12.50 15.46 -20.07
N ASN A 3 -11.20 15.68 -19.87
CA ASN A 3 -10.27 14.64 -19.46
C ASN A 3 -10.60 14.21 -18.02
N ARG A 4 -10.55 12.91 -17.73
CA ARG A 4 -10.86 12.37 -16.40
C ARG A 4 -10.08 13.07 -15.29
N LYS A 5 -8.82 13.44 -15.54
CA LYS A 5 -7.98 14.19 -14.58
C LYS A 5 -8.54 15.58 -14.26
N ASP A 6 -9.12 16.25 -15.25
CA ASP A 6 -9.68 17.60 -15.08
C ASP A 6 -10.99 17.53 -14.29
N ILE A 7 -11.76 16.45 -14.49
CA ILE A 7 -12.97 16.15 -13.70
C ILE A 7 -12.59 15.85 -12.25
N ASP A 8 -11.57 15.02 -12.02
CA ASP A 8 -11.10 14.67 -10.68
C ASP A 8 -10.54 15.90 -9.94
N LEU A 9 -9.80 16.77 -10.65
CA LEU A 9 -9.29 18.02 -10.10
C LEU A 9 -10.43 18.98 -9.73
N GLY A 10 -11.41 19.15 -10.63
CA GLY A 10 -12.59 19.98 -10.38
C GLY A 10 -13.40 19.49 -9.17
N ALA A 11 -13.61 18.17 -9.06
CA ALA A 11 -14.29 17.57 -7.92
C ALA A 11 -13.55 17.85 -6.60
N ASN A 12 -12.22 17.69 -6.58
CA ASN A 12 -11.41 17.97 -5.38
C ASN A 12 -11.46 19.44 -4.96
N ILE A 13 -11.47 20.38 -5.91
CA ILE A 13 -11.60 21.81 -5.62
C ILE A 13 -12.95 22.09 -4.96
N ILE A 14 -14.04 21.52 -5.49
CA ILE A 14 -15.40 21.71 -4.95
C ILE A 14 -15.52 21.13 -3.55
N VAL A 15 -15.00 19.92 -3.32
CA VAL A 15 -15.03 19.26 -2.00
C VAL A 15 -14.26 20.09 -0.97
N ASN A 16 -13.04 20.52 -1.30
CA ASN A 16 -12.22 21.34 -0.40
C ASN A 16 -12.86 22.70 -0.07
N ALA A 17 -13.43 23.38 -1.06
CA ALA A 17 -14.14 24.63 -0.86
C ALA A 17 -15.36 24.44 0.06
N THR A 18 -16.11 23.35 -0.13
CA THR A 18 -17.29 23.03 0.69
C THR A 18 -16.90 22.71 2.14
N LEU A 19 -15.86 21.89 2.34
CA LEU A 19 -15.34 21.56 3.67
C LEU A 19 -14.88 22.81 4.42
N ASN A 20 -14.14 23.71 3.77
CA ASN A 20 -13.69 24.96 4.38
C ASN A 20 -14.87 25.88 4.76
N ALA A 21 -15.91 25.94 3.94
CA ALA A 21 -17.11 26.72 4.25
C ALA A 21 -17.89 26.15 5.45
N VAL A 22 -18.00 24.82 5.54
CA VAL A 22 -18.63 24.13 6.68
C VAL A 22 -17.83 24.38 7.96
N LEU A 23 -16.50 24.25 7.91
CA LEU A 23 -15.59 24.57 9.00
C LEU A 23 -15.77 25.99 9.53
N LEU A 24 -15.81 26.98 8.64
CA LEU A 24 -16.01 28.38 9.01
C LEU A 24 -17.39 28.61 9.65
N ARG A 25 -18.44 27.96 9.16
CA ARG A 25 -19.78 28.05 9.77
C ARG A 25 -19.77 27.47 11.17
N ILE A 26 -19.14 26.32 11.37
CA ILE A 26 -19.01 25.66 12.67
C ILE A 26 -18.21 26.53 13.65
N ALA A 27 -17.08 27.09 13.23
CA ALA A 27 -16.27 27.98 14.06
C ALA A 27 -17.05 29.22 14.55
N ASN A 28 -17.99 29.70 13.72
CA ASN A 28 -18.85 30.83 14.03
C ASN A 28 -20.18 30.46 14.71
N LEU A 29 -20.46 29.16 14.94
CA LEU A 29 -21.62 28.75 15.73
C LEU A 29 -21.41 29.18 17.18
N LYS A 30 -22.30 30.03 17.67
CA LYS A 30 -22.45 30.32 19.10
C LYS A 30 -23.21 29.16 19.75
N ILE A 31 -22.49 28.07 19.99
CA ILE A 31 -22.96 26.96 20.82
C ILE A 31 -22.85 27.44 22.27
N ASN A 32 -23.98 27.46 22.99
CA ASN A 32 -24.06 27.87 24.41
C ASN A 32 -23.70 26.74 25.39
N ASP A 33 -23.38 25.56 24.85
CA ASP A 33 -22.90 24.41 25.62
C ASP A 33 -21.37 24.34 25.48
N GLY A 34 -20.71 24.06 26.60
CA GLY A 34 -19.29 24.31 26.87
C GLY A 34 -18.27 23.92 25.79
N ASP A 35 -17.08 24.49 25.94
CA ASP A 35 -15.94 24.46 25.01
C ASP A 35 -15.63 23.07 24.40
N ASP A 36 -16.02 21.97 25.06
CA ASP A 36 -15.87 20.58 24.63
C ASP A 36 -16.50 20.24 23.26
N VAL A 37 -17.67 20.82 22.91
CA VAL A 37 -18.34 20.47 21.64
C VAL A 37 -17.61 21.06 20.44
N LYS A 38 -17.09 22.29 20.59
CA LYS A 38 -16.31 22.95 19.54
C LYS A 38 -14.98 22.23 19.32
N GLU A 39 -14.31 21.84 20.40
CA GLU A 39 -13.05 21.11 20.33
C GLU A 39 -13.22 19.74 19.66
N LYS A 40 -14.29 19.01 20.02
CA LYS A 40 -14.61 17.72 19.40
C LYS A 40 -14.84 17.83 17.88
N ILE A 41 -15.57 18.85 17.44
CA ILE A 41 -15.82 19.05 16.01
C ILE A 41 -14.54 19.45 15.27
N VAL A 42 -13.67 20.28 15.88
CA VAL A 42 -12.37 20.64 15.28
C VAL A 42 -11.48 19.40 15.14
N ASN A 43 -11.44 18.53 16.15
CA ASN A 43 -10.67 17.29 16.12
C ASN A 43 -11.22 16.31 15.07
N ASP A 44 -12.53 16.08 15.03
CA ASP A 44 -13.16 15.19 14.03
C ASP A 44 -12.86 15.66 12.59
N ILE A 45 -12.77 16.97 12.35
CA ILE A 45 -12.45 17.51 11.03
C ILE A 45 -10.95 17.42 10.71
N ASN A 46 -10.07 17.59 11.69
CA ASN A 46 -8.63 17.39 11.50
C ASN A 46 -8.31 15.92 11.20
N ASP A 47 -8.97 14.98 11.88
CA ASP A 47 -8.86 13.54 11.60
C ASP A 47 -9.31 13.21 10.16
N TYR A 48 -10.37 13.86 9.69
CA TYR A 48 -10.83 13.72 8.31
C TYR A 48 -9.80 14.22 7.28
N LYS A 49 -9.13 15.36 7.56
CA LYS A 49 -8.05 15.87 6.71
C LYS A 49 -6.83 14.94 6.68
N GLU A 50 -6.46 14.33 7.81
CA GLU A 50 -5.36 13.35 7.83
C GLU A 50 -5.69 12.07 7.05
N LEU A 51 -6.95 11.64 7.08
CA LEU A 51 -7.44 10.51 6.28
C LEU A 51 -7.37 10.83 4.77
N GLU A 52 -7.72 12.04 4.34
CA GLU A 52 -7.59 12.47 2.94
C GLU A 52 -6.12 12.53 2.46
N VAL A 53 -5.17 12.93 3.31
CA VAL A 53 -3.73 12.93 2.98
C VAL A 53 -3.20 11.51 2.74
N LYS A 54 -3.75 10.50 3.44
CA LYS A 54 -3.39 9.09 3.20
C LYS A 54 -4.00 8.54 1.90
N VAL A 55 -5.19 9.00 1.52
CA VAL A 55 -5.86 8.57 0.27
C VAL A 55 -5.24 9.23 -0.96
N THR A 56 -4.80 10.49 -0.85
CA THR A 56 -4.18 11.25 -1.94
C THR A 56 -2.71 10.92 -2.19
N ASN A 57 -2.02 10.30 -1.23
CA ASN A 57 -0.66 9.76 -1.39
C ASN A 57 -0.60 8.37 -2.03
N ILE A 58 -1.68 7.92 -2.68
CA ILE A 58 -1.57 6.86 -3.69
C ILE A 58 -0.97 7.53 -4.93
N GLY A 59 0.36 7.70 -4.92
CA GLY A 59 1.10 8.14 -6.10
C GLY A 59 0.65 7.35 -7.32
N PRO A 60 0.65 7.96 -8.53
CA PRO A 60 0.10 7.32 -9.72
C PRO A 60 0.68 5.91 -9.81
N GLN A 61 -0.18 4.89 -9.71
CA GLN A 61 0.24 3.51 -9.93
C GLN A 61 0.98 3.51 -11.25
N LYS A 62 2.30 3.32 -11.19
CA LYS A 62 3.13 3.24 -12.39
C LYS A 62 2.49 2.12 -13.21
N LYS A 63 1.80 2.48 -14.29
CA LYS A 63 1.33 1.51 -15.28
C LYS A 63 2.56 0.67 -15.60
N SER A 64 2.54 -0.59 -15.23
CA SER A 64 3.65 -1.50 -15.46
C SER A 64 4.03 -1.35 -16.93
N LYS A 65 5.26 -0.90 -17.21
CA LYS A 65 5.76 -0.83 -18.58
C LYS A 65 5.50 -2.20 -19.18
N LYS A 66 4.72 -2.26 -20.27
CA LYS A 66 4.50 -3.51 -21.01
C LYS A 66 5.89 -4.08 -21.27
N LYS A 67 6.15 -5.29 -20.75
CA LYS A 67 7.45 -5.96 -20.97
C LYS A 67 7.66 -6.04 -22.48
N ASP A 68 8.83 -5.59 -22.92
CA ASP A 68 9.26 -5.74 -24.30
C ASP A 68 9.16 -7.23 -24.70
N PRO A 69 8.36 -7.59 -25.71
CA PRO A 69 8.17 -8.98 -26.12
C PRO A 69 9.45 -9.61 -26.70
N SER A 70 10.44 -8.81 -27.08
CA SER A 70 11.75 -9.27 -27.55
C SER A 70 12.75 -9.49 -26.41
N ALA A 71 12.44 -9.04 -25.18
CA ALA A 71 13.32 -9.26 -24.05
C ALA A 71 13.38 -10.77 -23.72
N PRO A 72 14.58 -11.33 -23.50
CA PRO A 72 14.73 -12.74 -23.16
C PRO A 72 13.91 -13.04 -21.92
N LYS A 73 13.00 -14.02 -22.06
CA LYS A 73 12.15 -14.48 -20.96
C LYS A 73 13.09 -14.99 -19.88
N ARG A 74 13.22 -14.26 -18.77
CA ARG A 74 14.03 -14.69 -17.62
C ARG A 74 13.49 -16.03 -17.13
N THR A 75 14.17 -17.11 -17.48
CA THR A 75 13.91 -18.45 -16.98
C THR A 75 14.58 -18.59 -15.63
N ILE A 76 13.83 -19.10 -14.65
CA ILE A 76 14.38 -19.43 -13.33
C ILE A 76 15.27 -20.65 -13.55
N LYS A 77 16.54 -20.60 -13.11
CA LYS A 77 17.42 -21.76 -13.19
C LYS A 77 16.82 -22.95 -12.42
N PRO A 78 16.96 -24.20 -12.90
CA PRO A 78 16.37 -25.37 -12.23
C PRO A 78 16.70 -25.46 -10.74
N GLU A 79 17.91 -25.08 -10.32
CA GLU A 79 18.31 -25.09 -8.90
C GLU A 79 17.51 -24.13 -8.00
N ASN A 80 16.81 -23.16 -8.58
CA ASN A 80 16.00 -22.15 -7.88
C ASN A 80 14.49 -22.32 -8.14
N GLN A 81 14.09 -23.42 -8.79
CA GLN A 81 12.69 -23.74 -9.05
C GLN A 81 12.08 -24.57 -7.92
N CYS A 82 10.78 -24.37 -7.71
CA CYS A 82 9.98 -25.15 -6.80
C CYS A 82 9.95 -26.62 -7.20
N THR A 83 10.16 -27.52 -6.25
CA THR A 83 10.12 -28.97 -6.49
C THR A 83 8.71 -29.56 -6.34
N GLY A 84 7.69 -28.74 -6.05
CA GLY A 84 6.31 -29.20 -5.91
C GLY A 84 5.67 -29.55 -7.26
N LYS A 85 4.65 -30.41 -7.23
CA LYS A 85 3.87 -30.77 -8.42
C LYS A 85 2.57 -29.95 -8.49
N ARG A 86 2.24 -29.50 -9.69
CA ARG A 86 0.95 -28.88 -9.98
C ARG A 86 -0.18 -29.91 -9.89
N LYS A 87 -1.42 -29.42 -9.89
CA LYS A 87 -2.62 -30.26 -9.81
C LYS A 87 -2.74 -31.27 -10.97
N ASP A 88 -2.14 -30.97 -12.12
CA ASP A 88 -2.08 -31.84 -13.30
C ASP A 88 -0.92 -32.86 -13.26
N GLY A 89 -0.13 -32.89 -12.18
CA GLY A 89 1.03 -33.77 -12.00
C GLY A 89 2.34 -33.27 -12.61
N SER A 90 2.31 -32.16 -13.35
CA SER A 90 3.51 -31.53 -13.93
C SER A 90 4.32 -30.73 -12.90
N ASP A 91 5.61 -30.48 -13.19
CA ASP A 91 6.50 -29.79 -12.25
C ASP A 91 6.23 -28.28 -12.14
N CYS A 92 6.49 -27.73 -10.95
CA CYS A 92 6.29 -26.31 -10.68
C CYS A 92 7.46 -25.46 -11.17
N ASN A 93 7.25 -24.70 -12.24
CA ASN A 93 8.23 -23.72 -12.71
C ASN A 93 8.27 -22.40 -11.89
N GLY A 94 7.68 -22.38 -10.69
CA GLY A 94 7.70 -21.20 -9.81
C GLY A 94 9.02 -21.07 -9.06
N PRO A 95 9.42 -19.86 -8.62
CA PRO A 95 10.63 -19.69 -7.82
C PRO A 95 10.43 -20.32 -6.42
N MET A 96 11.44 -21.04 -5.92
CA MET A 96 11.42 -21.52 -4.53
C MET A 96 11.58 -20.36 -3.54
N CYS A 97 10.92 -20.43 -2.39
CA CYS A 97 10.99 -19.40 -1.35
C CYS A 97 12.26 -19.52 -0.49
N SER A 98 12.70 -20.74 -0.18
CA SER A 98 13.94 -21.01 0.55
C SER A 98 14.59 -22.29 0.02
N LYS A 99 15.91 -22.39 0.21
CA LYS A 99 16.69 -23.58 -0.17
C LYS A 99 16.33 -24.81 0.68
N ASP A 100 15.87 -24.58 1.91
CA ASP A 100 15.54 -25.64 2.86
C ASP A 100 14.19 -26.27 2.53
N LEU A 101 13.18 -25.44 2.22
CA LEU A 101 11.84 -25.93 1.89
C LEU A 101 11.74 -26.37 0.43
N LYS A 102 12.54 -25.80 -0.49
CA LYS A 102 12.52 -26.07 -1.94
C LYS A 102 11.14 -25.91 -2.61
N LEU A 103 10.18 -25.29 -1.92
CA LEU A 103 8.82 -25.06 -2.39
C LEU A 103 8.61 -23.56 -2.66
N CYS A 104 7.68 -23.25 -3.56
CA CYS A 104 7.13 -21.90 -3.73
C CYS A 104 5.98 -21.67 -2.75
N TRP A 105 5.60 -20.40 -2.57
CA TRP A 105 4.50 -20.01 -1.67
C TRP A 105 3.20 -20.78 -1.93
N GLY A 106 2.90 -21.08 -3.20
CA GLY A 106 1.71 -21.81 -3.61
C GLY A 106 1.67 -23.28 -3.19
N HIS A 107 2.84 -23.93 -3.02
CA HIS A 107 2.94 -25.33 -2.60
C HIS A 107 3.27 -25.51 -1.12
N MET A 108 3.56 -24.42 -0.40
CA MET A 108 3.70 -24.47 1.06
C MET A 108 2.35 -24.64 1.74
N ASN A 109 2.29 -25.53 2.72
CA ASN A 109 1.16 -25.63 3.64
C ASN A 109 1.19 -24.48 4.68
N LYS A 110 0.17 -24.43 5.54
CA LYS A 110 0.02 -23.33 6.52
C LYS A 110 1.23 -23.23 7.45
N ASP A 111 1.65 -24.34 8.03
CA ASP A 111 2.73 -24.38 9.03
C ASP A 111 4.08 -23.98 8.41
N GLN A 112 4.36 -24.45 7.19
CA GLN A 112 5.56 -24.07 6.42
C GLN A 112 5.58 -22.57 6.09
N ARG A 113 4.42 -21.97 5.79
CA ARG A 113 4.33 -20.52 5.54
C ARG A 113 4.59 -19.71 6.80
N GLU A 114 4.10 -20.17 7.95
CA GLU A 114 4.36 -19.52 9.24
C GLU A 114 5.84 -19.60 9.61
N GLU A 115 6.47 -20.76 9.44
CA GLU A 115 7.90 -20.96 9.67
C GLU A 115 8.75 -20.08 8.74
N TYR A 116 8.46 -20.09 7.44
CA TYR A 116 9.14 -19.23 6.47
C TYR A 116 8.96 -17.73 6.79
N SER A 117 7.79 -17.32 7.27
CA SER A 117 7.53 -15.94 7.68
C SER A 117 8.38 -15.54 8.89
N LYS A 118 8.54 -16.43 9.87
CA LYS A 118 9.44 -16.23 11.02
C LYS A 118 10.89 -16.10 10.58
N MET A 119 11.36 -16.98 9.69
CA MET A 119 12.72 -16.93 9.13
C MET A 119 12.98 -15.62 8.39
N LYS A 120 12.03 -15.17 7.55
CA LYS A 120 12.17 -13.92 6.80
C LYS A 120 12.20 -12.70 7.72
N ASN A 121 11.37 -12.68 8.76
CA ASN A 121 11.34 -11.58 9.73
C ASN A 121 12.63 -11.52 10.56
N ASN A 122 13.20 -12.66 10.93
CA ASN A 122 14.46 -12.74 11.67
C ASN A 122 15.70 -12.48 10.79
N SER A 123 15.60 -12.71 9.47
CA SER A 123 16.64 -12.38 8.49
C SER A 123 16.68 -10.88 8.13
N SER A 124 15.82 -10.05 8.72
CA SER A 124 15.87 -8.59 8.59
C SER A 124 17.03 -8.05 9.42
N ASN A 125 18.24 -8.02 8.87
CA ASN A 125 19.28 -7.15 9.40
C ASN A 125 18.75 -5.70 9.34
N PRO A 126 18.90 -4.86 10.39
CA PRO A 126 18.32 -3.52 10.44
C PRO A 126 19.10 -2.59 9.53
N SER A 127 18.78 -2.60 8.24
CA SER A 127 19.34 -1.67 7.26
C SER A 127 18.23 -0.79 6.68
N THR A 128 17.63 0.01 7.55
CA THR A 128 17.34 1.40 7.20
C THR A 128 18.02 2.26 8.24
N SER A 129 19.26 2.63 7.90
CA SER A 129 19.97 3.77 8.48
C SER A 129 18.97 4.89 8.76
N ARG A 130 18.80 5.24 10.04
CA ARG A 130 18.17 6.51 10.42
C ARG A 130 18.95 7.59 9.70
N TYR A 131 18.32 8.30 8.77
CA TYR A 131 18.88 9.53 8.24
C TYR A 131 19.15 10.45 9.43
N LYS A 132 20.43 10.59 9.82
CA LYS A 132 20.87 11.70 10.66
C LYS A 132 20.70 12.96 9.81
N VAL A 133 19.59 13.65 9.98
CA VAL A 133 19.47 15.04 9.57
C VAL A 133 20.49 15.80 10.41
N LYS A 134 21.59 16.25 9.78
CA LYS A 134 22.48 17.23 10.39
C LYS A 134 21.69 18.53 10.54
N LYS A 135 21.68 19.06 11.76
CA LYS A 135 21.28 20.44 12.06
C LYS A 135 22.24 21.42 11.38
#